data_AF-A0A8C5HBG1-F1
#
_entry.id   AF-A0A8C5HBG1-F1
#
_cell.length_a   1.000
_cell.length_b   1.000
_cell.length_c   1.000
_cell.angle_alpha   90.00
_cell.angle_beta   90.00
_cell.angle_gamma   90.00
#
_symmetry.space_group_name_H-M   'P 1'
#
loop_
_entity.id
_entity.type
_entity.pdbx_description
1 polymer ?
#
loop_
_entity_poly.entity_id
_entity_poly.type
_entity_poly.pdbx_seq_one_letter_code
_entity_poly.pdbx_strand_id
1 'polypeptide(L)'
;GIDHHALYILLCAFLPDEGQIKEVVVEIERPRQQMAFLGGFRHRLTGVEYHHAATQNIPKKRPDRGMDVFSREIQTTQWRSQAQQCQTEVSTQMTGIGCYVSCMKDKLITPRKYVTAEEYHARRLKAVIRLQSWARRWLAQQYVERLRQARNRRLAWIEMMEQKRIQEKEDELWDRRQRWMNPQKREDLNLLYQALQRWRMEEEQQINSTLQGAERKAALCSLSEQETQFIAAIGRHHIFIQNNNYDKFVRNFLEKSAAPLQWQAADGRMIEVDNPDTIRGRELRDLYNRVNQSAISHDQRLEVLMTLKNTVKEHNGQLSRDILDLIDREVDLMSRGVRTRNLEGLRRRICTLFLQYIRTPAFNPIAEHLKVPQDPSQLKNSLFLCPQCQRYLRSKDFPLFAGVSQTSKCRACTELNNIAHSRVDLSCYKNILMRLRVDEQQINKECKIPFLLQVEDIQHLVMVIWGSQSALSASDDIYNLVFVRWERDKDWSPWNCILLSKEETSAHLSLDDVNKVWPNSHYIISEDTGGIRLLFVFFPDVVNSSYTVCPILTN
;
A
#
# COMPACT_ATOMS: atom_id res chain seq x y z
N GLY A 1 -35.80 -26.65 25.58
CA GLY A 1 -36.40 -26.31 26.88
C GLY A 1 -36.94 -24.93 26.76
N ILE A 2 -38.26 -24.77 26.91
CA ILE A 2 -38.89 -23.45 26.98
C ILE A 2 -39.55 -23.43 28.35
N ASP A 3 -39.02 -22.57 29.21
CA ASP A 3 -39.44 -22.40 30.59
C ASP A 3 -40.90 -21.96 30.64
N HIS A 4 -41.73 -22.78 31.28
CA HIS A 4 -43.08 -22.42 31.67
C HIS A 4 -43.00 -21.50 32.89
N HIS A 5 -42.85 -20.19 32.67
CA HIS A 5 -43.17 -19.22 33.71
C HIS A 5 -44.68 -19.02 33.76
N ALA A 6 -45.36 -19.87 34.53
CA ALA A 6 -46.70 -19.57 35.03
C ALA A 6 -46.59 -18.39 36.01
N LEU A 7 -47.26 -17.29 35.70
CA LEU A 7 -47.39 -16.14 36.60
C LEU A 7 -48.63 -16.36 37.47
N TYR A 8 -48.42 -16.68 38.74
CA TYR A 8 -49.49 -16.73 39.73
C TYR A 8 -49.78 -15.31 40.23
N ILE A 9 -51.01 -14.84 40.06
CA ILE A 9 -51.48 -13.59 40.66
C ILE A 9 -52.54 -13.95 41.70
N LEU A 10 -52.25 -13.66 42.97
CA LEU A 10 -53.22 -13.75 44.07
C LEU A 10 -54.18 -12.55 43.98
N LEU A 11 -55.47 -12.82 43.84
CA LEU A 11 -56.53 -11.82 43.86
C LEU A 11 -57.44 -12.11 45.06
N CYS A 12 -57.39 -11.26 46.08
CA CYS A 12 -58.31 -11.32 47.22
C CYS A 12 -59.61 -10.60 46.87
N ALA A 13 -60.74 -11.30 46.90
CA ALA A 13 -62.05 -10.72 46.66
C ALA A 13 -62.85 -10.61 47.97
N PHE A 14 -63.41 -9.43 48.24
CA PHE A 14 -64.28 -9.16 49.38
C PHE A 14 -65.74 -9.40 49.00
N LEU A 15 -66.48 -10.22 49.76
CA LEU A 15 -67.94 -10.33 49.65
C LEU A 15 -68.58 -9.45 50.73
N PRO A 16 -69.62 -8.63 50.43
CA PRO A 16 -70.06 -7.58 51.35
C PRO A 16 -70.85 -8.04 52.59
N ASP A 17 -71.36 -9.28 52.67
CA ASP A 17 -72.41 -9.59 53.64
C ASP A 17 -72.05 -10.54 54.80
N GLU A 18 -70.88 -11.17 54.84
CA GLU A 18 -70.34 -11.77 56.07
C GLU A 18 -68.81 -11.66 56.05
N GLY A 19 -68.23 -10.88 56.97
CA GLY A 19 -66.84 -10.39 56.96
C GLY A 19 -65.73 -11.45 57.09
N GLN A 20 -65.66 -12.43 56.20
CA GLN A 20 -64.53 -13.34 56.02
C GLN A 20 -63.86 -13.13 54.66
N ILE A 21 -62.54 -12.94 54.70
CA ILE A 21 -61.68 -12.83 53.52
C ILE A 21 -61.42 -14.24 52.97
N LYS A 22 -61.81 -14.51 51.73
CA LYS A 22 -61.37 -15.70 50.99
C LYS A 22 -60.33 -15.30 49.94
N GLU A 23 -59.12 -15.82 50.11
CA GLU A 23 -58.06 -15.70 49.09
C GLU A 23 -58.30 -16.73 48.00
N VAL A 24 -58.43 -16.28 46.75
CA VAL A 24 -58.58 -17.16 45.59
C VAL A 24 -57.35 -17.00 44.71
N VAL A 25 -56.60 -18.10 44.55
CA VAL A 25 -55.50 -18.17 43.59
C VAL A 25 -56.08 -18.40 42.21
N VAL A 26 -55.84 -17.47 41.28
CA VAL A 26 -56.26 -17.61 39.87
C VAL A 26 -55.02 -17.82 39.01
N GLU A 27 -54.94 -18.97 38.36
CA GLU A 27 -53.94 -19.23 37.32
C GLU A 27 -54.39 -18.55 36.02
N ILE A 28 -53.63 -17.56 35.55
CA ILE A 28 -53.84 -16.93 34.24
C ILE A 28 -52.83 -17.51 33.26
N GLU A 29 -53.24 -18.53 32.51
CA GLU A 29 -52.48 -18.99 31.35
C GLU A 29 -52.62 -17.96 30.21
N ARG A 30 -51.52 -17.30 29.82
CA ARG A 30 -51.51 -16.51 28.58
C ARG A 30 -51.57 -17.48 27.39
N PRO A 31 -52.54 -17.32 26.46
CA PRO A 31 -52.59 -18.18 25.29
C PRO A 31 -51.29 -18.04 24.49
N ARG A 32 -50.77 -19.17 23.99
CA ARG A 32 -49.66 -19.17 23.03
C ARG A 32 -50.09 -18.32 21.84
N GLN A 33 -49.37 -17.23 21.59
CA GLN A 33 -49.67 -16.32 20.50
C GLN A 33 -49.60 -17.11 19.18
N GLN A 34 -50.75 -17.33 18.53
CA GLN A 34 -50.80 -18.03 17.25
C GLN A 34 -50.05 -17.19 16.21
N MET A 35 -48.99 -17.76 15.63
CA MET A 35 -48.31 -17.12 14.51
C MET A 35 -49.26 -17.10 13.30
N ALA A 36 -49.49 -15.92 12.72
CA ALA A 36 -50.30 -15.80 11.52
C ALA A 36 -49.61 -16.52 10.34
N PHE A 37 -50.34 -17.36 9.61
CA PHE A 37 -49.81 -18.06 8.44
C PHE A 37 -49.63 -17.07 7.29
N LEU A 38 -48.40 -16.59 7.09
CA LEU A 38 -48.04 -15.65 6.01
C LEU A 38 -47.41 -16.35 4.79
N GLY A 39 -47.46 -17.69 4.74
CA GLY A 39 -46.95 -18.52 3.65
C GLY A 39 -46.11 -19.71 4.13
N GLY A 40 -46.17 -20.82 3.37
CA GLY A 40 -45.48 -22.07 3.69
C GLY A 40 -46.11 -23.29 3.01
N PHE A 41 -45.66 -24.49 3.36
CA PHE A 41 -46.19 -25.76 2.86
C PHE A 41 -46.80 -26.58 3.99
N ARG A 42 -47.97 -27.19 3.74
CA ARG A 42 -48.63 -28.09 4.69
C ARG A 42 -48.48 -29.54 4.24
N HIS A 43 -47.97 -30.38 5.12
CA HIS A 43 -47.83 -31.80 4.83
C HIS A 43 -49.20 -32.50 4.89
N ARG A 44 -49.61 -33.15 3.79
CA ARG A 44 -50.99 -33.63 3.61
C ARG A 44 -51.41 -34.75 4.58
N LEU A 45 -50.48 -35.62 4.98
CA LEU A 45 -50.81 -36.80 5.80
C LEU A 45 -50.73 -36.53 7.31
N THR A 46 -49.79 -35.69 7.74
CA THR A 46 -49.58 -35.38 9.17
C THR A 46 -50.20 -34.05 9.58
N GLY A 47 -50.63 -33.24 8.62
CA GLY A 47 -51.25 -31.93 8.85
C GLY A 47 -50.29 -30.84 9.32
N VAL A 48 -49.00 -31.15 9.52
CA VAL A 48 -47.98 -30.22 10.03
C VAL A 48 -47.68 -29.12 9.01
N GLU A 49 -47.66 -27.88 9.47
CA GLU A 49 -47.41 -26.68 8.66
C GLU A 49 -45.95 -26.24 8.78
N TYR A 50 -45.27 -26.09 7.64
CA TYR A 50 -43.90 -25.59 7.54
C TYR A 50 -43.92 -24.16 6.99
N HIS A 51 -43.62 -23.18 7.84
CA HIS A 51 -43.57 -21.77 7.45
C HIS A 51 -42.22 -21.40 6.80
N HIS A 52 -42.19 -20.42 5.90
CA HIS A 52 -40.95 -19.93 5.29
C HIS A 52 -39.96 -19.36 6.33
N ALA A 53 -38.65 -19.51 6.12
CA ALA A 53 -37.62 -19.12 7.10
C ALA A 53 -37.71 -17.67 7.59
N ALA A 54 -38.23 -16.75 6.76
CA ALA A 54 -38.42 -15.34 7.10
C ALA A 54 -39.46 -15.09 8.21
N THR A 55 -40.36 -16.04 8.48
CA THR A 55 -41.41 -15.92 9.51
C THR A 55 -41.08 -16.69 10.79
N GLN A 56 -39.99 -17.47 10.81
CA GLN A 56 -39.65 -18.35 11.94
C GLN A 56 -38.89 -17.63 13.08
N ASN A 57 -38.25 -16.49 12.79
CA ASN A 57 -37.49 -15.73 13.78
C ASN A 57 -38.14 -14.36 14.03
N ILE A 58 -38.42 -14.04 15.29
CA ILE A 58 -38.82 -12.69 15.69
C ILE A 58 -37.63 -11.75 15.39
N PRO A 59 -37.78 -10.74 14.52
CA PRO A 59 -36.70 -9.81 14.25
C PRO A 59 -36.32 -9.09 15.56
N LYS A 60 -35.02 -9.05 15.88
CA LYS A 60 -34.51 -8.31 17.04
C LYS A 60 -35.03 -6.87 16.95
N LYS A 61 -35.78 -6.43 17.97
CA LYS A 61 -36.18 -5.02 18.10
C LYS A 61 -34.91 -4.16 18.08
N ARG A 62 -34.82 -3.26 17.10
CA ARG A 62 -33.74 -2.28 17.07
C ARG A 62 -33.95 -1.31 18.24
N PRO A 63 -32.89 -0.91 18.95
CA PRO A 63 -33.00 0.10 19.99
C PRO A 63 -33.58 1.38 19.38
N ASP A 64 -34.53 1.98 20.09
CA ASP A 64 -35.19 3.21 19.67
C ASP A 64 -34.16 4.33 19.61
N ARG A 65 -34.04 4.98 18.45
CA ARG A 65 -33.03 6.01 18.19
C ARG A 65 -33.52 7.42 18.56
N GLY A 66 -34.75 7.56 19.06
CA GLY A 66 -35.30 8.83 19.54
C GLY A 66 -35.52 9.89 18.45
N MET A 67 -35.42 9.51 17.17
CA MET A 67 -35.71 10.36 16.02
C MET A 67 -36.49 9.56 14.98
N ASP A 68 -37.58 10.14 14.49
CA ASP A 68 -38.35 9.57 13.39
C ASP A 68 -37.55 9.70 12.09
N VAL A 69 -37.14 8.56 11.53
CA VAL A 69 -36.45 8.51 10.23
C VAL A 69 -37.48 8.13 9.16
N PHE A 70 -37.81 9.08 8.29
CA PHE A 70 -38.71 8.86 7.17
C PHE A 70 -37.93 8.35 5.95
N SER A 71 -38.16 7.10 5.55
CA SER A 71 -37.71 6.57 4.26
C SER A 71 -38.86 6.57 3.27
N ARG A 72 -38.63 7.09 2.05
CA ARG A 72 -39.58 6.98 0.94
C ARG A 72 -39.03 5.98 -0.06
N GLU A 73 -39.63 4.80 -0.08
CA GLU A 73 -39.34 3.81 -1.12
C GLU A 73 -40.12 4.19 -2.39
N ILE A 74 -39.41 4.27 -3.52
CA ILE A 74 -40.02 4.49 -4.84
C ILE A 74 -39.68 3.27 -5.69
N GLN A 75 -40.68 2.47 -6.02
CA GLN A 75 -40.52 1.38 -6.96
C GLN A 75 -40.54 1.95 -8.39
N THR A 76 -39.37 2.05 -9.02
CA THR A 76 -39.25 2.44 -10.43
C THR A 76 -39.64 1.27 -11.32
N THR A 77 -40.87 1.28 -11.83
CA THR A 77 -41.38 0.26 -12.77
C THR A 77 -41.48 0.80 -14.19
N GLN A 78 -41.29 -0.07 -15.18
CA GLN A 78 -41.55 0.26 -16.59
C GLN A 78 -43.03 0.03 -16.89
N TRP A 79 -43.78 1.12 -17.05
CA TRP A 79 -45.17 1.05 -17.50
C TRP A 79 -45.24 0.70 -18.98
N ARG A 80 -46.00 -0.35 -19.33
CA ARG A 80 -46.35 -0.69 -20.70
C ARG A 80 -47.86 -0.63 -20.84
N SER A 81 -48.35 0.13 -21.81
CA SER A 81 -49.77 0.13 -22.14
C SER A 81 -50.07 -1.01 -23.12
N GLN A 82 -51.11 -1.79 -22.84
CA GLN A 82 -51.61 -2.83 -23.73
C GLN A 82 -53.08 -2.54 -24.03
N ALA A 83 -53.41 -2.42 -25.31
CA ALA A 83 -54.79 -2.23 -25.74
C ALA A 83 -55.53 -3.58 -25.77
N GLN A 84 -56.79 -3.58 -25.35
CA GLN A 84 -57.71 -4.71 -25.46
C GLN A 84 -58.89 -4.30 -26.34
N GLN A 85 -59.22 -5.11 -27.34
CA GLN A 85 -60.36 -4.88 -28.24
C GLN A 85 -61.51 -5.80 -27.83
N CYS A 86 -62.68 -5.22 -27.52
CA CYS A 86 -63.92 -5.97 -27.29
C CYS A 86 -64.54 -6.45 -28.61
N GLN A 87 -65.29 -7.55 -28.56
CA GLN A 87 -66.07 -8.01 -29.72
C GLN A 87 -67.13 -6.96 -30.08
N THR A 88 -67.31 -6.71 -31.38
CA THR A 88 -68.35 -5.81 -31.90
C THR A 88 -69.26 -6.62 -32.81
N GLU A 89 -70.55 -6.63 -32.52
CA GLU A 89 -71.55 -7.32 -33.32
C GLU A 89 -72.16 -6.38 -34.36
N VAL A 90 -72.34 -6.87 -35.58
CA VAL A 90 -73.00 -6.16 -36.67
C VAL A 90 -74.03 -7.10 -37.27
N SER A 91 -75.28 -6.66 -37.33
CA SER A 91 -76.37 -7.40 -37.98
C SER A 91 -76.73 -6.74 -39.31
N THR A 92 -77.12 -7.58 -40.28
CA THR A 92 -77.63 -7.14 -41.58
C THR A 92 -78.96 -7.82 -41.83
N GLN A 93 -79.96 -7.06 -42.30
CA GLN A 93 -81.30 -7.57 -42.59
C GLN A 93 -81.61 -7.36 -44.07
N MET A 94 -81.97 -8.44 -44.77
CA MET A 94 -82.28 -8.39 -46.20
C MET A 94 -83.66 -7.74 -46.43
N THR A 95 -83.77 -6.91 -47.46
CA THR A 95 -85.05 -6.33 -47.89
C THR A 95 -85.89 -7.39 -48.59
N GLY A 96 -86.96 -7.88 -47.93
CA GLY A 96 -87.91 -8.86 -48.46
C GLY A 96 -89.35 -8.35 -48.41
N ILE A 97 -90.24 -8.95 -49.22
CA ILE A 97 -91.66 -8.57 -49.25
C ILE A 97 -92.28 -8.87 -47.87
N GLY A 98 -92.84 -7.84 -47.22
CA GLY A 98 -93.40 -7.94 -45.86
C GLY A 98 -92.41 -7.61 -44.72
N CYS A 99 -91.16 -7.28 -45.02
CA CYS A 99 -90.15 -6.92 -44.03
C CYS A 99 -89.63 -5.49 -44.26
N TYR A 100 -89.87 -4.58 -43.31
CA TYR A 100 -89.42 -3.20 -43.39
C TYR A 100 -87.98 -3.03 -42.89
N VAL A 101 -87.10 -2.49 -43.74
CA VAL A 101 -85.72 -2.13 -43.40
C VAL A 101 -85.46 -0.68 -43.83
N SER A 102 -84.98 0.16 -42.92
CA SER A 102 -84.70 1.57 -43.21
C SER A 102 -83.37 1.74 -43.92
N CYS A 103 -83.40 2.28 -45.14
CA CYS A 103 -82.21 2.54 -45.96
C CYS A 103 -81.67 3.98 -45.80
N MET A 104 -82.20 4.78 -44.87
CA MET A 104 -81.95 6.23 -44.81
C MET A 104 -80.49 6.60 -44.47
N LYS A 105 -79.76 5.72 -43.79
CA LYS A 105 -78.36 5.93 -43.40
C LYS A 105 -77.37 5.16 -44.27
N ASP A 106 -77.86 4.47 -45.29
CA ASP A 106 -77.04 3.62 -46.15
C ASP A 106 -76.22 4.47 -47.13
N LYS A 107 -75.06 3.95 -47.53
CA LYS A 107 -74.14 4.62 -48.45
C LYS A 107 -73.92 3.75 -49.68
N LEU A 108 -74.18 4.30 -50.86
CA LEU A 108 -73.81 3.68 -52.13
C LEU A 108 -72.34 3.94 -52.42
N ILE A 109 -71.56 2.87 -52.59
CA ILE A 109 -70.12 2.94 -52.83
C ILE A 109 -69.81 2.30 -54.18
N THR A 110 -69.02 3.00 -55.02
CA THR A 110 -68.53 2.45 -56.28
C THR A 110 -67.29 1.57 -56.04
N PRO A 111 -67.24 0.34 -56.62
CA PRO A 111 -66.12 -0.56 -56.39
C PRO A 111 -64.83 0.00 -56.99
N ARG A 112 -63.74 -0.04 -56.23
CA ARG A 112 -62.39 0.29 -56.70
C ARG A 112 -61.70 -0.97 -57.23
N LYS A 113 -60.53 -0.80 -57.85
CA LYS A 113 -59.67 -1.91 -58.27
C LYS A 113 -59.43 -2.86 -57.09
N TYR A 114 -59.87 -4.11 -57.24
CA TYR A 114 -59.62 -5.17 -56.28
C TYR A 114 -58.16 -5.60 -56.38
N VAL A 115 -57.48 -5.71 -55.24
CA VAL A 115 -56.11 -6.25 -55.18
C VAL A 115 -56.23 -7.70 -54.76
N THR A 116 -55.75 -8.62 -55.59
CA THR A 116 -55.73 -10.03 -55.25
C THR A 116 -54.78 -10.29 -54.09
N ALA A 117 -55.01 -11.37 -53.34
CA ALA A 117 -54.14 -11.75 -52.23
C ALA A 117 -52.67 -11.90 -52.70
N GLU A 118 -52.45 -12.50 -53.87
CA GLU A 118 -51.12 -12.70 -54.47
C GLU A 118 -50.40 -11.38 -54.76
N GLU A 119 -51.08 -10.40 -55.39
CA GLU A 119 -50.52 -9.08 -55.66
C GLU A 119 -50.15 -8.33 -54.37
N TYR A 120 -51.00 -8.44 -53.34
CA TYR A 120 -50.75 -7.85 -52.03
C TYR A 120 -49.53 -8.50 -51.35
N HIS A 121 -49.44 -9.82 -51.36
CA HIS A 121 -48.31 -10.56 -50.78
C HIS A 121 -47.01 -10.29 -51.53
N ALA A 122 -47.02 -10.24 -52.87
CA ALA A 122 -45.86 -9.91 -53.69
C ALA A 122 -45.34 -8.49 -53.41
N ARG A 123 -46.25 -7.51 -53.24
CA ARG A 123 -45.88 -6.14 -52.87
C ARG A 123 -45.24 -6.09 -51.47
N ARG A 124 -45.80 -6.83 -50.50
CA ARG A 124 -45.21 -6.95 -49.15
C ARG A 124 -43.84 -7.59 -49.19
N LEU A 125 -43.66 -8.67 -49.95
CA LEU A 125 -42.37 -9.37 -50.08
C LEU A 125 -41.28 -8.43 -50.61
N LYS A 126 -41.57 -7.67 -51.68
CA LYS A 126 -40.64 -6.66 -52.21
C LYS A 126 -40.27 -5.60 -51.17
N ALA A 127 -41.23 -5.12 -50.39
CA ALA A 127 -40.99 -4.17 -49.32
C ALA A 127 -40.14 -4.77 -48.19
N VAL A 128 -40.42 -6.01 -47.78
CA VAL A 128 -39.67 -6.74 -46.76
C VAL A 128 -38.22 -6.96 -47.19
N ILE A 129 -37.96 -7.40 -48.43
CA ILE A 129 -36.60 -7.58 -48.94
C ILE A 129 -35.82 -6.25 -48.90
N ARG A 130 -36.46 -5.13 -49.27
CA ARG A 130 -35.85 -3.81 -49.19
C ARG A 130 -35.51 -3.42 -47.75
N LEU A 131 -36.45 -3.58 -46.81
CA LEU A 131 -36.21 -3.33 -45.39
C LEU A 131 -35.08 -4.21 -44.83
N GLN A 132 -35.06 -5.49 -45.17
CA GLN A 132 -34.00 -6.41 -44.77
C GLN A 132 -32.64 -5.98 -45.32
N SER A 133 -32.56 -5.50 -46.57
CA SER A 133 -31.31 -5.00 -47.15
C SER A 133 -30.77 -3.78 -46.38
N TRP A 134 -31.65 -2.86 -46.00
CA TRP A 134 -31.29 -1.69 -45.20
C TRP A 134 -30.90 -2.07 -43.77
N ALA A 135 -31.64 -3.00 -43.15
CA ALA A 135 -31.31 -3.52 -41.83
C ALA A 135 -29.94 -4.21 -41.80
N ARG A 136 -29.63 -5.05 -42.79
CA ARG A 136 -28.30 -5.68 -42.92
C ARG A 136 -27.20 -4.63 -43.07
N ARG A 137 -27.39 -3.61 -43.91
CA ARG A 137 -26.44 -2.49 -44.06
C ARG A 137 -26.25 -1.73 -42.74
N TRP A 138 -27.33 -1.40 -42.06
CA TRP A 138 -27.29 -0.66 -40.79
C TRP A 138 -26.57 -1.46 -39.70
N LEU A 139 -26.86 -2.77 -39.57
CA LEU A 139 -26.15 -3.66 -38.64
C LEU A 139 -24.65 -3.75 -38.96
N ALA A 140 -24.28 -3.86 -40.24
CA ALA A 140 -22.88 -3.88 -40.66
C ALA A 140 -22.17 -2.55 -40.34
N GLN A 141 -22.83 -1.41 -40.55
CA GLN A 141 -22.30 -0.10 -40.18
C GLN A 141 -22.10 0.03 -38.68
N GLN A 142 -23.06 -0.42 -37.85
CA GLN A 142 -22.89 -0.44 -36.40
C GLN A 142 -21.74 -1.35 -35.96
N TYR A 143 -21.57 -2.51 -36.58
CA TYR A 143 -20.49 -3.43 -36.26
C TYR A 143 -19.12 -2.81 -36.59
N VAL A 144 -18.96 -2.23 -37.78
CA VAL A 144 -17.73 -1.53 -38.19
C VAL A 144 -17.44 -0.34 -37.26
N GLU A 145 -18.45 0.40 -36.85
CA GLU A 145 -18.28 1.52 -35.92
C GLU A 145 -17.79 1.05 -34.54
N ARG A 146 -18.34 -0.07 -34.02
CA ARG A 146 -17.82 -0.68 -32.78
C ARG A 146 -16.35 -1.11 -32.93
N LEU A 147 -15.97 -1.70 -34.07
CA LEU A 147 -14.57 -2.07 -34.34
C LEU A 147 -13.66 -0.85 -34.44
N ARG A 148 -14.11 0.24 -35.08
CA ARG A 148 -13.36 1.51 -35.13
C ARG A 148 -13.15 2.09 -33.75
N GLN A 149 -14.19 2.10 -32.92
CA GLN A 149 -14.08 2.56 -31.53
C GLN A 149 -13.11 1.69 -30.71
N ALA A 150 -13.16 0.37 -30.87
CA ALA A 150 -12.22 -0.54 -30.23
C ALA A 150 -10.77 -0.29 -30.68
N ARG A 151 -10.53 -0.11 -31.99
CA ARG A 151 -9.21 0.27 -32.53
C ARG A 151 -8.73 1.60 -31.97
N ASN A 152 -9.57 2.63 -31.98
CA ASN A 152 -9.20 3.96 -31.49
C ASN A 152 -8.89 3.94 -29.99
N ARG A 153 -9.66 3.20 -29.19
CA ARG A 153 -9.35 2.97 -27.76
C ARG A 153 -8.00 2.28 -27.58
N ARG A 154 -7.70 1.27 -28.41
CA ARG A 154 -6.40 0.57 -28.36
C ARG A 154 -5.24 1.50 -28.71
N LEU A 155 -5.38 2.31 -29.77
CA LEU A 155 -4.35 3.27 -30.17
C LEU A 155 -4.13 4.35 -29.10
N ALA A 156 -5.20 4.93 -28.56
CA ALA A 156 -5.12 5.90 -27.47
C ALA A 156 -4.48 5.30 -26.21
N TRP A 157 -4.77 4.03 -25.90
CA TRP A 157 -4.12 3.32 -24.79
C TRP A 157 -2.62 3.13 -25.04
N ILE A 158 -2.19 2.77 -26.25
CA ILE A 158 -0.76 2.64 -26.60
C ILE A 158 -0.05 4.00 -26.46
N GLU A 159 -0.63 5.07 -26.98
CA GLU A 159 -0.08 6.42 -26.90
C GLU A 159 0.02 6.91 -25.45
N MET A 160 -1.02 6.68 -24.64
CA MET A 160 -1.01 7.02 -23.22
C MET A 160 0.07 6.25 -22.45
N MET A 161 0.25 4.95 -22.74
CA MET A 161 1.31 4.15 -22.13
C MET A 161 2.70 4.64 -22.52
N GLU A 162 2.90 5.03 -23.78
CA GLU A 162 4.16 5.60 -24.26
C GLU A 162 4.48 6.95 -23.60
N GLN A 163 3.49 7.84 -23.49
CA GLN A 163 3.65 9.11 -22.78
C GLN A 163 4.00 8.90 -21.31
N LYS A 164 3.31 7.95 -20.64
CA LYS A 164 3.61 7.59 -19.26
C LYS A 164 5.04 7.06 -19.13
N ARG A 165 5.54 6.27 -20.09
CA ARG A 165 6.92 5.78 -20.13
C ARG A 165 7.93 6.92 -20.22
N ILE A 166 7.68 7.89 -21.10
CA ILE A 166 8.56 9.05 -21.26
C ILE A 166 8.58 9.86 -19.96
N GLN A 167 7.41 10.14 -19.37
CA GLN A 167 7.30 10.85 -18.10
C GLN A 167 8.00 10.12 -16.95
N GLU A 168 7.80 8.81 -16.80
CA GLU A 168 8.48 8.02 -15.76
C GLU A 168 10.01 8.07 -15.93
N LYS A 169 10.53 8.02 -17.17
CA LYS A 169 11.97 8.18 -17.43
C LYS A 169 12.47 9.60 -17.13
N GLU A 170 11.70 10.62 -17.47
CA GLU A 170 12.03 12.02 -17.18
C GLU A 170 12.06 12.29 -15.67
N ASP A 171 11.07 11.79 -14.93
CA ASP A 171 10.98 11.85 -13.47
C ASP A 171 12.16 11.11 -12.83
N GLU A 172 12.51 9.91 -13.30
CA GLU A 172 13.68 9.15 -12.82
C GLU A 172 14.99 9.91 -13.06
N LEU A 173 15.16 10.56 -14.22
CA LEU A 173 16.32 11.39 -14.53
C LEU A 173 16.34 12.69 -13.70
N TRP A 174 15.18 13.28 -13.43
CA TRP A 174 15.05 14.45 -12.58
C TRP A 174 15.42 14.11 -11.13
N ASP A 175 14.89 13.02 -10.57
CA ASP A 175 15.22 12.53 -9.24
C ASP A 175 16.71 12.23 -9.10
N ARG A 176 17.33 11.61 -10.11
CA ARG A 176 18.79 11.38 -10.12
C ARG A 176 19.55 12.71 -10.07
N ARG A 177 19.17 13.69 -10.89
CA ARG A 177 19.77 15.03 -10.86
C ARG A 177 19.60 15.70 -9.50
N GLN A 178 18.42 15.59 -8.88
CA GLN A 178 18.18 16.15 -7.55
C GLN A 178 19.05 15.48 -6.47
N ARG A 179 19.17 14.15 -6.48
CA ARG A 179 20.03 13.40 -5.55
C ARG A 179 21.50 13.79 -5.67
N TRP A 180 21.94 14.13 -6.88
CA TRP A 180 23.28 14.63 -7.15
C TRP A 180 23.48 16.07 -6.66
N MET A 181 22.55 16.97 -6.97
CA MET A 181 22.66 18.39 -6.61
C MET A 181 22.50 18.62 -5.11
N ASN A 182 21.67 17.82 -4.44
CA ASN A 182 21.38 17.94 -3.02
C ASN A 182 21.23 16.57 -2.36
N PRO A 183 22.35 15.89 -2.01
CA PRO A 183 22.30 14.60 -1.36
C PRO A 183 21.64 14.73 0.03
N GLN A 184 20.60 13.93 0.28
CA GLN A 184 19.84 13.96 1.55
C GLN A 184 19.97 12.67 2.34
N LYS A 185 20.16 11.55 1.64
CA LYS A 185 20.36 10.22 2.23
C LYS A 185 21.84 9.87 2.19
N ARG A 186 22.26 8.99 3.11
CA ARG A 186 23.60 8.40 3.09
C ARG A 186 23.88 7.65 1.78
N GLU A 187 22.85 7.03 1.20
CA GLU A 187 22.90 6.35 -0.11
C GLU A 187 23.18 7.32 -1.27
N ASP A 188 22.75 8.58 -1.18
CA ASP A 188 23.00 9.57 -2.23
C ASP A 188 24.48 9.94 -2.32
N LEU A 189 25.20 9.84 -1.20
CA LEU A 189 26.64 10.05 -1.17
C LEU A 189 27.40 8.93 -1.89
N ASN A 190 26.87 7.70 -1.89
CA ASN A 190 27.49 6.60 -2.63
C ASN A 190 27.51 6.88 -4.14
N LEU A 191 26.48 7.54 -4.68
CA LEU A 191 26.46 7.99 -6.08
C LEU A 191 27.60 8.97 -6.36
N LEU A 192 27.85 9.92 -5.45
CA LEU A 192 28.94 10.90 -5.59
C LEU A 192 30.30 10.22 -5.51
N TYR A 193 30.50 9.27 -4.58
CA TYR A 193 31.75 8.51 -4.49
C TYR A 193 31.98 7.63 -5.72
N GLN A 194 30.94 7.00 -6.25
CA GLN A 194 31.05 6.20 -7.47
C GLN A 194 31.41 7.06 -8.68
N ALA A 195 30.78 8.23 -8.81
CA ALA A 195 31.09 9.19 -9.87
C ALA A 195 32.54 9.70 -9.77
N LEU A 196 32.97 10.05 -8.56
CA LEU A 196 34.36 10.43 -8.29
C LEU A 196 35.32 9.32 -8.69
N GLN A 197 34.97 8.05 -8.42
CA GLN A 197 35.79 6.91 -8.82
C GLN A 197 35.89 6.76 -10.34
N ARG A 198 34.78 6.91 -11.07
CA ARG A 198 34.78 6.84 -12.54
C ARG A 198 35.64 7.96 -13.13
N TRP A 199 35.43 9.19 -12.70
CA TRP A 199 36.23 10.34 -13.11
C TRP A 199 37.72 10.12 -12.83
N ARG A 200 38.07 9.67 -11.61
CA ARG A 200 39.47 9.35 -11.24
C ARG A 200 40.08 8.32 -12.18
N MET A 201 39.35 7.24 -12.50
CA MET A 201 39.84 6.20 -13.41
C MET A 201 40.02 6.71 -14.84
N GLU A 202 39.09 7.51 -15.35
CA GLU A 202 39.16 8.11 -16.69
C GLU A 202 40.35 9.07 -16.80
N GLU A 203 40.52 9.98 -15.84
CA GLU A 203 41.65 10.91 -15.79
C GLU A 203 43.00 10.19 -15.61
N GLU A 204 43.05 9.19 -14.73
CA GLU A 204 44.26 8.38 -14.52
C GLU A 204 44.65 7.65 -15.82
N GLN A 205 43.69 7.11 -16.57
CA GLN A 205 43.94 6.51 -17.88
C GLN A 205 44.43 7.55 -18.91
N GLN A 206 43.82 8.74 -18.95
CA GLN A 206 44.25 9.82 -19.84
C GLN A 206 45.68 10.28 -19.52
N ILE A 207 46.01 10.50 -18.25
CA ILE A 207 47.37 10.88 -17.81
C ILE A 207 48.38 9.78 -18.15
N ASN A 208 48.03 8.52 -17.89
CA ASN A 208 48.93 7.39 -18.15
C ASN A 208 49.19 7.16 -19.64
N SER A 209 48.26 7.55 -20.52
CA SER A 209 48.42 7.44 -21.97
C SER A 209 49.16 8.63 -22.61
N THR A 210 49.05 9.83 -22.01
CA THR A 210 49.60 11.07 -22.58
C THR A 210 50.98 11.44 -22.04
N LEU A 211 51.24 11.19 -20.75
CA LEU A 211 52.44 11.69 -20.05
C LEU A 211 53.33 10.54 -19.56
N GLN A 212 54.64 10.78 -19.51
CA GLN A 212 55.63 9.82 -18.99
C GLN A 212 56.60 10.46 -17.99
N GLY A 213 57.29 9.63 -17.21
CA GLY A 213 58.36 10.08 -16.31
C GLY A 213 57.90 11.02 -15.19
N ALA A 214 58.58 12.15 -15.04
CA ALA A 214 58.35 13.13 -13.97
C ALA A 214 57.04 13.92 -14.17
N GLU A 215 56.70 14.26 -15.41
CA GLU A 215 55.47 15.01 -15.75
C GLU A 215 54.22 14.21 -15.41
N ARG A 216 54.23 12.90 -15.71
CA ARG A 216 53.18 11.97 -15.28
C ARG A 216 52.99 11.97 -13.76
N LYS A 217 54.09 11.90 -13.01
CA LYS A 217 54.03 11.89 -11.54
C LYS A 217 53.46 13.20 -11.00
N ALA A 218 53.86 14.34 -11.57
CA ALA A 218 53.32 15.64 -11.20
C ALA A 218 51.80 15.73 -11.49
N ALA A 219 51.37 15.28 -12.68
CA ALA A 219 49.95 15.25 -13.05
C ALA A 219 49.13 14.31 -12.13
N LEU A 220 49.65 13.14 -11.78
CA LEU A 220 49.01 12.23 -10.83
C LEU A 220 48.94 12.82 -9.40
N CYS A 221 49.94 13.58 -8.97
CA CYS A 221 49.88 14.32 -7.71
C CYS A 221 48.76 15.38 -7.73
N SER A 222 48.67 16.17 -8.81
CA SER A 222 47.59 17.15 -8.98
C SER A 222 46.20 16.47 -9.03
N LEU A 223 46.08 15.33 -9.70
CA LEU A 223 44.85 14.53 -9.70
C LEU A 223 44.48 14.07 -8.28
N SER A 224 45.47 13.60 -7.50
CA SER A 224 45.26 13.20 -6.11
C SER A 224 44.84 14.38 -5.22
N GLU A 225 45.40 15.57 -5.44
CA GLU A 225 44.97 16.78 -4.72
C GLU A 225 43.51 17.11 -5.02
N GLN A 226 43.11 17.08 -6.29
CA GLN A 226 41.71 17.29 -6.70
C GLN A 226 40.78 16.22 -6.09
N GLU A 227 41.19 14.94 -6.10
CA GLU A 227 40.44 13.87 -5.44
C GLU A 227 40.22 14.19 -3.95
N THR A 228 41.26 14.62 -3.23
CA THR A 228 41.12 14.98 -1.81
C THR A 228 40.18 16.16 -1.57
N GLN A 229 40.18 17.15 -2.47
CA GLN A 229 39.26 18.29 -2.38
C GLN A 229 37.80 17.84 -2.58
N PHE A 230 37.55 16.94 -3.54
CA PHE A 230 36.21 16.38 -3.76
C PHE A 230 35.76 15.50 -2.59
N ILE A 231 36.63 14.65 -2.05
CA ILE A 231 36.32 13.86 -0.84
C ILE A 231 35.99 14.78 0.33
N ALA A 232 36.75 15.87 0.53
CA ALA A 232 36.47 16.85 1.57
C ALA A 232 35.11 17.55 1.35
N ALA A 233 34.75 17.85 0.09
CA ALA A 233 33.44 18.40 -0.25
C ALA A 233 32.30 17.42 0.06
N ILE A 234 32.44 16.16 -0.33
CA ILE A 234 31.47 15.09 0.00
C ILE A 234 31.38 14.93 1.53
N GLY A 235 32.50 15.02 2.25
CA GLY A 235 32.54 15.00 3.71
C GLY A 235 31.73 16.12 4.36
N ARG A 236 31.75 17.35 3.80
CA ARG A 236 30.88 18.45 4.26
C ARG A 236 29.40 18.13 4.07
N HIS A 237 29.03 17.55 2.94
CA HIS A 237 27.65 17.07 2.71
C HIS A 237 27.26 15.96 3.69
N HIS A 238 28.16 15.04 4.00
CA HIS A 238 27.91 14.00 5.00
C HIS A 238 27.60 14.59 6.39
N ILE A 239 28.36 15.58 6.84
CA ILE A 239 28.10 16.28 8.11
C ILE A 239 26.74 17.00 8.06
N PHE A 240 26.44 17.69 6.96
CA PHE A 240 25.16 18.37 6.78
C PHE A 240 23.97 17.40 6.83
N ILE A 241 24.07 16.27 6.13
CA ILE A 241 23.05 15.21 6.13
C ILE A 241 22.87 14.63 7.53
N GLN A 242 23.95 14.36 8.26
CA GLN A 242 23.87 13.85 9.63
C GLN A 242 23.16 14.84 10.56
N ASN A 243 23.46 16.13 10.46
CA ASN A 243 22.79 17.17 11.26
C ASN A 243 21.30 17.26 10.91
N ASN A 244 20.93 17.32 9.63
CA ASN A 244 19.53 17.38 9.21
C ASN A 244 18.75 16.10 9.58
N ASN A 245 19.38 14.93 9.47
CA ASN A 245 18.79 13.66 9.89
C ASN A 245 18.60 13.60 11.40
N TYR A 246 19.52 14.17 12.19
CA TYR A 246 19.35 14.32 13.63
C TYR A 246 18.14 15.21 13.93
N ASP A 247 18.01 16.36 13.28
CA ASP A 247 16.87 17.27 13.48
C ASP A 247 15.53 16.64 13.08
N LYS A 248 15.50 15.88 11.97
CA LYS A 248 14.33 15.08 11.56
C LYS A 248 14.03 14.00 12.59
N PHE A 249 15.04 13.29 13.09
CA PHE A 249 14.88 12.27 14.12
C PHE A 249 14.29 12.85 15.41
N VAL A 250 14.79 14.00 15.85
CA VAL A 250 14.25 14.71 17.02
C VAL A 250 12.79 15.09 16.81
N ARG A 251 12.45 15.70 15.67
CA ARG A 251 11.06 16.04 15.34
C ARG A 251 10.16 14.81 15.33
N ASN A 252 10.55 13.75 14.62
CA ASN A 252 9.78 12.50 14.56
C ASN A 252 9.60 11.86 15.93
N PHE A 253 10.62 11.91 16.80
CA PHE A 253 10.53 11.39 18.16
C PHE A 253 9.51 12.19 19.01
N LEU A 254 9.55 13.51 18.92
CA LEU A 254 8.62 14.38 19.65
C LEU A 254 7.19 14.28 19.12
N GLU A 255 7.01 14.18 17.80
CA GLU A 255 5.71 13.94 17.16
C GLU A 255 5.12 12.60 17.59
N LYS A 256 5.91 11.53 17.58
CA LYS A 256 5.47 10.21 18.08
C LYS A 256 5.14 10.22 19.57
N SER A 257 5.87 11.01 20.36
CA SER A 257 5.59 11.16 21.80
C SER A 257 4.29 11.93 22.06
N ALA A 258 3.87 12.80 21.15
CA ALA A 258 2.67 13.64 21.28
C ALA A 258 1.44 13.09 20.53
N ALA A 259 1.62 12.03 19.73
CA ALA A 259 0.57 11.42 18.92
C ALA A 259 -0.42 10.66 19.81
N PRO A 260 -1.72 10.70 19.49
CA PRO A 260 -2.72 9.89 20.18
C PRO A 260 -2.49 8.40 19.91
N LEU A 261 -2.92 7.56 20.85
CA LEU A 261 -2.89 6.11 20.67
C LEU A 261 -3.96 5.72 19.65
N GLN A 262 -3.57 4.89 18.68
CA GLN A 262 -4.45 4.45 17.59
C GLN A 262 -4.66 2.94 17.65
N TRP A 263 -5.91 2.49 17.64
CA TRP A 263 -6.24 1.07 17.46
C TRP A 263 -7.48 0.89 16.57
N GLN A 264 -7.55 -0.28 15.92
CA GLN A 264 -8.71 -0.66 15.12
C GLN A 264 -9.81 -1.23 16.02
N ALA A 265 -11.00 -0.63 15.95
CA ALA A 265 -12.20 -1.22 16.52
C ALA A 265 -12.59 -2.51 15.76
N ALA A 266 -13.43 -3.34 16.38
CA ALA A 266 -13.97 -4.55 15.74
C ALA A 266 -14.71 -4.24 14.41
N ASP A 267 -15.23 -3.01 14.27
CA ASP A 267 -15.92 -2.52 13.07
C ASP A 267 -14.97 -1.98 11.98
N GLY A 268 -13.64 -2.10 12.17
CA GLY A 268 -12.62 -1.62 11.23
C GLY A 268 -12.35 -0.10 11.27
N ARG A 269 -13.01 0.65 12.17
CA ARG A 269 -12.77 2.08 12.38
C ARG A 269 -11.53 2.29 13.25
N MET A 270 -10.67 3.23 12.87
CA MET A 270 -9.55 3.68 13.70
C MET A 270 -10.08 4.58 14.82
N ILE A 271 -9.84 4.21 16.07
CA ILE A 271 -10.14 5.04 17.24
C ILE A 271 -8.84 5.69 17.70
N GLU A 272 -8.88 7.00 17.92
CA GLU A 272 -7.79 7.78 18.51
C GLU A 272 -8.13 8.11 19.95
N VAL A 273 -7.22 7.81 20.88
CA VAL A 273 -7.41 8.11 22.31
C VAL A 273 -6.19 8.81 22.88
N ASP A 274 -6.47 9.87 23.62
CA ASP A 274 -5.50 10.58 24.44
C ASP A 274 -5.55 10.08 25.88
N ASN A 275 -4.36 9.75 26.41
CA ASN A 275 -4.15 9.42 27.80
C ASN A 275 -3.39 10.59 28.48
N PRO A 276 -3.36 10.67 29.83
CA PRO A 276 -2.55 11.67 30.53
C PRO A 276 -1.09 11.70 30.06
N ASP A 277 -0.52 10.54 29.71
CA ASP A 277 0.83 10.44 29.19
C ASP A 277 0.99 11.07 27.79
N THR A 278 -0.01 10.95 26.90
CA THR A 278 0.05 11.55 25.55
C THR A 278 -0.13 13.06 25.62
N ILE A 279 -0.96 13.53 26.55
CA ILE A 279 -1.11 14.95 26.86
C ILE A 279 0.23 15.50 27.39
N ARG A 280 0.87 14.81 28.34
CA ARG A 280 2.19 15.21 28.86
C ARG A 280 3.27 15.22 27.77
N GLY A 281 3.30 14.21 26.90
CA GLY A 281 4.20 14.16 25.75
C GLY A 281 4.00 15.35 24.79
N ARG A 282 2.74 15.78 24.59
CA ARG A 282 2.37 16.95 23.79
C ARG A 282 2.85 18.25 24.43
N GLU A 283 2.63 18.43 25.73
CA GLU A 283 3.13 19.59 26.48
C GLU A 283 4.66 19.71 26.39
N LEU A 284 5.39 18.61 26.57
CA LEU A 284 6.84 18.56 26.49
C LEU A 284 7.37 18.88 25.09
N ARG A 285 6.72 18.35 24.04
CA ARG A 285 7.03 18.72 22.64
C ARG A 285 6.85 20.21 22.41
N ASP A 286 5.70 20.76 22.81
CA ASP A 286 5.36 22.15 22.55
C ASP A 286 6.29 23.11 23.32
N LEU A 287 6.67 22.73 24.54
CA LEU A 287 7.71 23.43 25.30
C LEU A 287 9.08 23.32 24.62
N TYR A 288 9.48 22.15 24.12
CA TYR A 288 10.75 21.99 23.41
C TYR A 288 10.82 22.89 22.17
N ASN A 289 9.73 22.92 21.39
CA ASN A 289 9.64 23.78 20.21
C ASN A 289 9.76 25.26 20.58
N ARG A 290 9.10 25.71 21.66
CA ARG A 290 9.23 27.09 22.17
C ARG A 290 10.64 27.42 22.65
N VAL A 291 11.32 26.48 23.32
CA VAL A 291 12.69 26.68 23.81
C VAL A 291 13.69 26.75 22.65
N ASN A 292 13.47 25.97 21.59
CA ASN A 292 14.32 25.89 20.41
C ASN A 292 14.09 27.06 19.43
N GLN A 293 12.91 27.68 19.44
CA GLN A 293 12.63 28.86 18.63
C GLN A 293 13.50 30.06 19.04
N SER A 294 13.99 30.81 18.05
CA SER A 294 14.66 32.08 18.29
C SER A 294 13.63 33.10 18.78
N ALA A 295 13.66 33.41 20.08
CA ALA A 295 12.76 34.39 20.67
C ALA A 295 12.91 35.78 20.03
N ILE A 296 11.78 36.43 19.76
CA ILE A 296 11.72 37.74 19.11
C ILE A 296 11.99 38.86 20.14
N SER A 297 11.56 38.68 21.39
CA SER A 297 11.80 39.63 22.50
C SER A 297 12.44 38.99 23.73
N HIS A 298 13.02 39.84 24.59
CA HIS A 298 13.59 39.44 25.88
C HIS A 298 12.53 38.84 26.80
N ASP A 299 11.36 39.48 26.91
CA ASP A 299 10.28 39.07 27.80
C ASP A 299 9.67 37.73 27.38
N GLN A 300 9.47 37.51 26.08
CA GLN A 300 9.00 36.22 25.56
C GLN A 300 10.00 35.09 25.89
N ARG A 301 11.31 35.36 25.79
CA ARG A 301 12.32 34.36 26.16
C ARG A 301 12.29 34.08 27.66
N LEU A 302 12.14 35.10 28.49
CA LEU A 302 12.06 34.95 29.94
C LEU A 302 10.85 34.09 30.32
N GLU A 303 9.68 34.32 29.71
CA GLU A 303 8.48 33.50 29.93
C GLU A 303 8.70 32.02 29.57
N VAL A 304 9.32 31.75 28.40
CA VAL A 304 9.67 30.38 27.99
C VAL A 304 10.65 29.73 28.97
N LEU A 305 11.63 30.48 29.48
CA LEU A 305 12.58 29.96 30.47
C LEU A 305 11.91 29.69 31.82
N MET A 306 10.95 30.51 32.25
CA MET A 306 10.21 30.29 33.49
C MET A 306 9.27 29.09 33.38
N THR A 307 8.58 28.91 32.26
CA THR A 307 7.77 27.71 32.01
C THR A 307 8.64 26.46 31.99
N LEU A 308 9.81 26.49 31.32
CA LEU A 308 10.79 25.41 31.37
C LEU A 308 11.27 25.12 32.80
N LYS A 309 11.63 26.16 33.56
CA LYS A 309 12.08 26.05 34.95
C LYS A 309 11.04 25.35 35.82
N ASN A 310 9.76 25.69 35.66
CA ASN A 310 8.68 25.10 36.43
C ASN A 310 8.47 23.62 36.07
N THR A 311 8.47 23.25 34.79
CA THR A 311 8.30 21.85 34.36
C THR A 311 9.44 20.94 34.81
N VAL A 312 10.68 21.43 34.83
CA VAL A 312 11.87 20.63 35.23
C VAL A 312 11.99 20.51 36.75
N LYS A 313 11.48 21.50 37.50
CA LYS A 313 11.43 21.49 38.98
C LYS A 313 10.56 20.38 39.56
N GLU A 314 9.63 19.82 38.78
CA GLU A 314 8.78 18.71 39.21
C GLU A 314 9.60 17.46 39.59
N HIS A 315 10.85 17.34 39.09
CA HIS A 315 11.70 16.19 39.36
C HIS A 315 13.08 16.58 39.89
N ASN A 316 13.51 15.94 40.98
CA ASN A 316 14.79 16.18 41.63
C ASN A 316 15.89 15.21 41.14
N GLY A 317 16.44 15.46 39.94
CA GLY A 317 17.55 14.70 39.36
C GLY A 317 18.79 15.54 39.09
N GLN A 318 19.94 14.90 38.80
CA GLN A 318 21.15 15.61 38.36
C GLN A 318 20.89 16.36 37.04
N LEU A 319 20.21 15.72 36.09
CA LEU A 319 19.83 16.32 34.82
C LEU A 319 18.95 17.57 35.01
N SER A 320 17.99 17.52 35.94
CA SER A 320 17.14 18.67 36.27
C SER A 320 17.95 19.82 36.85
N ARG A 321 18.87 19.54 37.79
CA ARG A 321 19.78 20.55 38.37
C ARG A 321 20.65 21.22 37.31
N ASP A 322 21.27 20.42 36.43
CA ASP A 322 22.09 20.94 35.34
C ASP A 322 21.29 21.85 34.40
N ILE A 323 20.03 21.50 34.10
CA ILE A 323 19.14 22.36 33.29
C ILE A 323 18.82 23.66 34.03
N LEU A 324 18.47 23.59 35.32
CA LEU A 324 18.13 24.75 36.14
C LEU A 324 19.31 25.74 36.24
N ASP A 325 20.52 25.24 36.46
CA ASP A 325 21.74 26.07 36.54
C ASP A 325 22.01 26.80 35.21
N LEU A 326 21.77 26.14 34.07
CA LEU A 326 21.94 26.77 32.76
C LEU A 326 20.83 27.79 32.47
N ILE A 327 19.60 27.55 32.91
CA ILE A 327 18.50 28.52 32.81
C ILE A 327 18.83 29.77 33.62
N ASP A 328 19.25 29.60 34.87
CA ASP A 328 19.58 30.74 35.75
C ASP A 328 20.78 31.52 35.22
N ARG A 329 21.75 30.83 34.62
CA ARG A 329 22.86 31.47 33.89
C ARG A 329 22.40 32.21 32.63
N GLU A 330 21.43 31.70 31.88
CA GLU A 330 20.89 32.43 30.71
C GLU A 330 20.18 33.69 31.16
N VAL A 331 19.36 33.61 32.21
CA VAL A 331 18.63 34.75 32.77
C VAL A 331 19.59 35.84 33.28
N ASP A 332 20.66 35.47 34.01
CA ASP A 332 21.66 36.42 34.50
C ASP A 332 22.45 37.08 33.37
N LEU A 333 22.83 36.33 32.33
CA LEU A 333 23.53 36.91 31.18
C LEU A 333 22.61 37.82 30.36
N MET A 334 21.33 37.46 30.25
CA MET A 334 20.33 38.28 29.59
C MET A 334 20.06 39.59 30.34
N SER A 335 19.94 39.56 31.67
CA SER A 335 19.72 40.76 32.49
C SER A 335 20.92 41.73 32.42
N ARG A 336 22.13 41.21 32.20
CA ARG A 336 23.36 41.99 31.96
C ARG A 336 23.51 42.53 30.53
N GLY A 337 22.52 42.31 29.66
CA GLY A 337 22.52 42.84 28.29
C GLY A 337 23.47 42.12 27.32
N VAL A 338 23.83 40.86 27.58
CA VAL A 338 24.67 40.07 26.66
C VAL A 338 23.90 39.84 25.34
N ARG A 339 24.59 40.08 24.22
CA ARG A 339 24.00 39.91 22.88
C ARG A 339 23.55 38.47 22.64
N THR A 340 22.37 38.30 22.02
CA THR A 340 21.75 36.99 21.75
C THR A 340 22.66 36.00 21.02
N ARG A 341 23.45 36.47 20.04
CA ARG A 341 24.44 35.66 19.31
C ARG A 341 25.48 34.98 20.20
N ASN A 342 25.83 35.61 21.33
CA ASN A 342 26.81 35.05 22.28
C ASN A 342 26.17 33.99 23.20
N LEU A 343 24.83 33.92 23.25
CA LEU A 343 24.08 32.95 24.04
C LEU A 343 23.71 31.69 23.26
N GLU A 344 24.01 31.62 21.95
CA GLU A 344 23.64 30.47 21.11
C GLU A 344 24.15 29.13 21.64
N GLY A 345 25.41 29.09 22.09
CA GLY A 345 25.98 27.88 22.68
C GLY A 345 25.27 27.44 23.97
N LEU A 346 24.92 28.40 24.83
CA LEU A 346 24.17 28.15 26.07
C LEU A 346 22.76 27.64 25.76
N ARG A 347 22.06 28.29 24.83
CA ARG A 347 20.71 27.90 24.37
C ARG A 347 20.71 26.50 23.77
N ARG A 348 21.67 26.17 22.90
CA ARG A 348 21.82 24.81 22.34
C ARG A 348 22.05 23.76 23.44
N ARG A 349 22.83 24.10 24.47
CA ARG A 349 23.07 23.20 25.60
C ARG A 349 21.79 22.97 26.41
N ILE A 350 21.02 24.01 26.70
CA ILE A 350 19.71 23.92 27.36
C ILE A 350 18.76 23.04 26.54
N CYS A 351 18.61 23.29 25.23
CA CYS A 351 17.78 22.46 24.35
C CYS A 351 18.23 20.99 24.36
N THR A 352 19.54 20.73 24.31
CA THR A 352 20.10 19.37 24.27
C THR A 352 19.82 18.59 25.56
N LEU A 353 20.03 19.23 26.72
CA LEU A 353 19.73 18.61 28.02
C LEU A 353 18.22 18.44 28.21
N PHE A 354 17.41 19.40 27.77
CA PHE A 354 15.96 19.25 27.82
C PHE A 354 15.46 18.12 26.90
N LEU A 355 16.06 17.92 25.73
CA LEU A 355 15.76 16.75 24.90
C LEU A 355 16.12 15.43 25.60
N GLN A 356 17.24 15.39 26.32
CA GLN A 356 17.62 14.23 27.15
C GLN A 356 16.59 13.99 28.26
N TYR A 357 16.07 15.06 28.86
CA TYR A 357 15.01 15.00 29.85
C TYR A 357 13.74 14.37 29.25
N ILE A 358 13.28 14.84 28.08
CA ILE A 358 12.10 14.28 27.38
C ILE A 358 12.31 12.81 26.95
N ARG A 359 13.55 12.38 26.69
CA ARG A 359 13.87 10.99 26.32
C ARG A 359 13.93 10.01 27.50
N THR A 360 13.87 10.52 28.73
CA THR A 360 14.00 9.71 29.94
C THR A 360 12.61 9.26 30.38
N PRO A 361 12.33 7.94 30.44
CA PRO A 361 11.01 7.41 30.80
C PRO A 361 10.45 7.94 32.12
N ALA A 362 11.32 8.19 33.11
CA ALA A 362 10.93 8.75 34.41
C ALA A 362 10.26 10.13 34.32
N PHE A 363 10.48 10.88 33.24
CA PHE A 363 9.94 12.23 33.03
C PHE A 363 8.92 12.29 31.88
N ASN A 364 8.96 11.31 30.98
CA ASN A 364 8.05 11.13 29.85
C ASN A 364 7.71 9.64 29.70
N PRO A 365 6.59 9.17 30.28
CA PRO A 365 6.22 7.76 30.29
C PRO A 365 6.11 7.13 28.88
N ILE A 366 5.70 7.90 27.87
CA ILE A 366 5.61 7.41 26.48
C ILE A 366 6.98 7.05 25.89
N ALA A 367 8.06 7.66 26.39
CA ALA A 367 9.40 7.35 25.93
C ALA A 367 9.81 5.88 26.23
N GLU A 368 9.15 5.22 27.17
CA GLU A 368 9.33 3.79 27.44
C GLU A 368 8.78 2.93 26.30
N HIS A 369 7.55 3.21 25.85
CA HIS A 369 6.89 2.47 24.76
C HIS A 369 7.52 2.74 23.38
N LEU A 370 8.21 3.88 23.21
CA LEU A 370 8.96 4.20 21.99
C LEU A 370 10.34 3.53 21.94
N LYS A 371 10.85 3.04 23.08
CA LYS A 371 12.03 2.19 23.12
C LYS A 371 11.58 0.74 23.08
N VAL A 372 12.16 -0.06 22.19
CA VAL A 372 12.03 -1.51 22.26
C VAL A 372 12.49 -1.95 23.67
N PRO A 373 11.67 -2.68 24.45
CA PRO A 373 12.05 -3.15 25.77
C PRO A 373 13.39 -3.90 25.69
N GLN A 374 14.37 -3.47 26.49
CA GLN A 374 15.66 -4.17 26.60
C GLN A 374 15.74 -4.76 27.99
N ASP A 375 15.30 -6.01 28.13
CA ASP A 375 15.71 -6.82 29.26
C ASP A 375 17.24 -7.01 29.21
N PRO A 376 17.98 -6.62 30.26
CA PRO A 376 19.44 -6.80 30.34
C PRO A 376 19.89 -8.25 30.14
N SER A 377 19.04 -9.20 30.51
CA SER A 377 19.27 -10.65 30.40
C SER A 377 19.25 -11.15 28.95
N GLN A 378 18.50 -10.50 28.05
CA GLN A 378 18.43 -10.85 26.62
C GLN A 378 19.61 -10.29 25.80
N LEU A 379 20.33 -9.29 26.33
CA LEU A 379 21.47 -8.66 25.68
C LEU A 379 22.75 -9.52 25.72
N LYS A 380 22.93 -10.37 26.74
CA LYS A 380 24.17 -11.16 26.91
C LYS A 380 24.42 -12.16 25.78
N ASN A 381 23.38 -12.69 25.13
CA ASN A 381 23.51 -13.72 24.10
C ASN A 381 23.42 -13.17 22.66
N SER A 382 23.28 -11.86 22.47
CA SER A 382 23.02 -11.24 21.15
C SER A 382 24.04 -10.18 20.72
N LEU A 383 25.13 -10.02 21.48
CA LEU A 383 26.21 -9.09 21.23
C LEU A 383 27.44 -9.80 20.63
N PHE A 384 27.87 -9.34 19.46
CA PHE A 384 29.02 -9.84 18.72
C PHE A 384 30.09 -8.76 18.62
N LEU A 385 31.36 -9.16 18.68
CA LEU A 385 32.49 -8.25 18.53
C LEU A 385 32.84 -8.11 17.05
N CYS A 386 32.84 -6.89 16.53
CA CYS A 386 33.43 -6.61 15.22
C CYS A 386 34.97 -6.51 15.35
N PRO A 387 35.78 -7.29 14.61
CA PRO A 387 37.23 -7.25 14.71
C PRO A 387 37.84 -5.98 14.09
N GLN A 388 37.11 -5.29 13.20
CA GLN A 388 37.61 -4.07 12.55
C GLN A 388 37.50 -2.84 13.46
N CYS A 389 36.37 -2.67 14.14
CA CYS A 389 36.14 -1.50 15.01
C CYS A 389 36.19 -1.82 16.50
N GLN A 390 36.36 -3.10 16.87
CA GLN A 390 36.46 -3.57 18.25
C GLN A 390 35.26 -3.16 19.13
N ARG A 391 34.07 -3.00 18.51
CA ARG A 391 32.81 -2.68 19.20
C ARG A 391 31.93 -3.91 19.32
N TYR A 392 31.31 -4.07 20.49
CA TYR A 392 30.24 -5.03 20.72
C TYR A 392 28.94 -4.46 20.13
N LEU A 393 28.38 -5.17 19.15
CA LEU A 393 27.21 -4.76 18.38
C LEU A 393 26.20 -5.91 18.34
N ARG A 394 24.93 -5.62 18.03
CA ARG A 394 23.91 -6.66 17.96
C ARG A 394 24.00 -7.43 16.65
N SER A 395 23.48 -8.67 16.63
CA SER A 395 23.41 -9.49 15.40
C SER A 395 22.90 -8.73 14.16
N LYS A 396 21.85 -7.91 14.34
CA LYS A 396 21.26 -7.07 13.27
C LYS A 396 22.21 -6.04 12.65
N ASP A 397 23.26 -5.66 13.37
CA ASP A 397 24.24 -4.66 12.94
C ASP A 397 25.36 -5.29 12.08
N PHE A 398 25.30 -6.61 11.87
CA PHE A 398 26.13 -7.35 10.92
C PHE A 398 25.29 -7.68 9.66
N PRO A 399 25.93 -7.79 8.49
CA PRO A 399 25.28 -8.39 7.33
C PRO A 399 25.01 -9.89 7.60
N LEU A 400 23.90 -10.40 7.08
CA LEU A 400 23.49 -11.79 7.24
C LEU A 400 23.69 -12.45 5.89
N PHE A 401 24.83 -13.09 5.68
CA PHE A 401 25.05 -13.91 4.49
C PHE A 401 24.56 -15.33 4.75
N ALA A 402 23.77 -15.87 3.83
CA ALA A 402 23.42 -17.28 3.85
C ALA A 402 24.70 -18.11 3.59
N GLY A 403 25.10 -18.95 4.56
CA GLY A 403 26.14 -19.97 4.37
C GLY A 403 27.56 -19.62 4.80
N VAL A 404 27.89 -18.37 5.13
CA VAL A 404 29.19 -18.04 5.72
C VAL A 404 28.99 -17.78 7.21
N SER A 405 29.73 -18.51 8.05
CA SER A 405 29.85 -18.24 9.48
C SER A 405 30.09 -16.75 9.66
N GLN A 406 29.07 -16.01 10.10
CA GLN A 406 29.04 -14.57 10.37
C GLN A 406 30.18 -13.76 9.74
N THR A 407 29.89 -12.96 8.70
CA THR A 407 30.85 -11.92 8.30
C THR A 407 31.27 -11.15 9.54
N SER A 408 32.56 -11.21 9.84
CA SER A 408 33.07 -10.70 11.10
C SER A 408 32.93 -9.18 11.21
N LYS A 409 32.76 -8.47 10.10
CA LYS A 409 32.69 -7.01 10.05
C LYS A 409 31.24 -6.52 10.17
N CYS A 410 31.03 -5.50 11.00
CA CYS A 410 29.73 -4.85 11.11
C CYS A 410 29.41 -4.00 9.87
N ARG A 411 28.12 -3.69 9.67
CA ARG A 411 27.61 -2.89 8.53
C ARG A 411 28.31 -1.54 8.39
N ALA A 412 28.60 -0.87 9.50
CA ALA A 412 29.33 0.41 9.46
C ALA A 412 30.75 0.24 8.90
N CYS A 413 31.43 -0.85 9.25
CA CYS A 413 32.76 -1.15 8.73
C CYS A 413 32.73 -1.62 7.27
N THR A 414 31.72 -2.39 6.85
CA THR A 414 31.57 -2.79 5.45
C THR A 414 31.27 -1.58 4.56
N GLU A 415 30.42 -0.66 5.03
CA GLU A 415 30.17 0.61 4.34
C GLU A 415 31.43 1.47 4.22
N LEU A 416 32.18 1.64 5.32
CA LEU A 416 33.43 2.40 5.29
C LEU A 416 34.44 1.77 4.33
N ASN A 417 34.53 0.43 4.31
CA ASN A 417 35.36 -0.30 3.38
C ASN A 417 34.91 -0.09 1.92
N ASN A 418 33.61 -0.04 1.67
CA ASN A 418 33.08 0.26 0.34
C ASN A 418 33.46 1.69 -0.08
N ILE A 419 33.28 2.70 0.77
CA ILE A 419 33.68 4.09 0.46
C ILE A 419 35.19 4.21 0.19
N ALA A 420 36.00 3.47 0.96
CA ALA A 420 37.46 3.51 0.86
C ALA A 420 38.01 2.79 -0.38
N HIS A 421 37.42 1.65 -0.77
CA HIS A 421 38.01 0.76 -1.79
C HIS A 421 37.14 0.63 -3.04
N SER A 422 35.94 0.06 -2.91
CA SER A 422 35.16 -0.40 -4.07
C SER A 422 34.25 0.69 -4.66
N ARG A 423 33.82 1.66 -3.84
CA ARG A 423 32.92 2.80 -4.17
C ARG A 423 31.73 2.36 -5.04
N VAL A 424 31.17 1.20 -4.73
CA VAL A 424 30.05 0.59 -5.47
C VAL A 424 28.74 1.19 -4.98
N ASP A 425 27.89 1.62 -5.91
CA ASP A 425 26.51 1.98 -5.58
C ASP A 425 25.61 0.74 -5.61
N LEU A 426 25.00 0.45 -4.46
CA LEU A 426 24.04 -0.63 -4.29
C LEU A 426 22.58 -0.15 -4.42
N SER A 427 22.37 1.16 -4.65
CA SER A 427 21.02 1.75 -4.63
C SER A 427 20.12 1.20 -5.74
N CYS A 428 20.67 0.89 -6.91
CA CYS A 428 19.95 0.26 -8.01
C CYS A 428 19.43 -1.14 -7.64
N TYR A 429 20.29 -2.00 -7.09
CA TYR A 429 19.91 -3.35 -6.63
C TYR A 429 18.91 -3.32 -5.47
N LYS A 430 19.05 -2.33 -4.58
CA LYS A 430 18.09 -2.11 -3.50
C LYS A 430 16.70 -1.79 -4.04
N ASN A 431 16.61 -0.98 -5.10
CA ASN A 431 15.33 -0.66 -5.75
C ASN A 431 14.71 -1.90 -6.41
N ILE A 432 15.52 -2.73 -7.07
CA ILE A 432 15.07 -4.02 -7.63
C ILE A 432 14.51 -4.92 -6.52
N LEU A 433 15.25 -5.06 -5.40
CA LEU A 433 14.80 -5.86 -4.25
C LEU A 433 13.51 -5.33 -3.62
N MET A 434 13.39 -4.00 -3.47
CA MET A 434 12.18 -3.37 -2.92
C MET A 434 10.97 -3.61 -3.83
N ARG A 435 11.12 -3.45 -5.15
CA ARG A 435 10.06 -3.74 -6.12
C ARG A 435 9.63 -5.21 -6.03
N LEU A 436 10.59 -6.12 -6.10
CA LEU A 436 10.35 -7.55 -5.98
C LEU A 436 9.60 -7.93 -4.69
N ARG A 437 9.94 -7.31 -3.55
CA ARG A 437 9.21 -7.55 -2.29
C ARG A 437 7.77 -7.05 -2.34
N VAL A 438 7.54 -5.88 -2.94
CA VAL A 438 6.20 -5.31 -3.09
C VAL A 438 5.36 -6.16 -4.03
N ASP A 439 5.90 -6.55 -5.18
CA ASP A 439 5.21 -7.34 -6.19
C ASP A 439 4.85 -8.73 -5.65
N GLU A 440 5.79 -9.40 -4.97
CA GLU A 440 5.54 -10.72 -4.37
C GLU A 440 4.55 -10.65 -3.21
N GLN A 441 4.55 -9.57 -2.41
CA GLN A 441 3.59 -9.40 -1.33
C GLN A 441 2.16 -9.16 -1.84
N GLN A 442 1.99 -8.61 -3.05
CA GLN A 442 0.69 -8.49 -3.71
C GLN A 442 0.16 -9.84 -4.20
N ILE A 443 1.05 -10.73 -4.66
CA ILE A 443 0.69 -12.06 -5.15
C ILE A 443 0.47 -13.04 -3.99
N ASN A 444 1.43 -13.14 -3.08
CA ASN A 444 1.40 -14.03 -1.91
C ASN A 444 1.77 -13.26 -0.64
N LYS A 445 0.79 -13.06 0.25
CA LYS A 445 0.99 -12.35 1.52
C LYS A 445 1.94 -13.07 2.48
N GLU A 446 2.17 -14.37 2.31
CA GLU A 446 3.05 -15.18 3.13
C GLU A 446 4.43 -15.43 2.49
N CYS A 447 4.80 -14.68 1.44
CA CYS A 447 6.11 -14.85 0.81
C CYS A 447 7.28 -14.57 1.78
N LYS A 448 8.19 -15.52 1.93
CA LYS A 448 9.34 -15.42 2.87
C LYS A 448 10.66 -15.19 2.14
N ILE A 449 10.85 -15.78 0.96
CA ILE A 449 12.13 -15.82 0.25
C ILE A 449 12.65 -14.41 -0.13
N PRO A 450 11.85 -13.52 -0.76
CA PRO A 450 12.23 -12.13 -1.02
C PRO A 450 12.75 -11.34 0.20
N PHE A 451 12.26 -11.67 1.39
CA PHE A 451 12.60 -10.96 2.63
C PHE A 451 13.86 -11.51 3.31
N LEU A 452 14.30 -12.72 2.94
CA LEU A 452 15.57 -13.30 3.38
C LEU A 452 16.76 -12.74 2.61
N LEU A 453 16.55 -12.31 1.36
CA LEU A 453 17.62 -11.78 0.51
C LEU A 453 18.12 -10.41 0.97
N GLN A 454 19.43 -10.22 0.88
CA GLN A 454 20.12 -8.94 1.04
C GLN A 454 20.30 -8.24 -0.32
N VAL A 455 20.77 -7.00 -0.29
CA VAL A 455 20.96 -6.20 -1.52
C VAL A 455 22.13 -6.75 -2.34
N GLU A 456 23.15 -7.25 -1.65
CA GLU A 456 24.34 -7.90 -2.20
C GLU A 456 23.98 -9.19 -2.95
N ASP A 457 23.00 -9.94 -2.46
CA ASP A 457 22.52 -11.15 -3.12
C ASP A 457 21.87 -10.79 -4.47
N ILE A 458 21.06 -9.74 -4.51
CA ILE A 458 20.47 -9.22 -5.76
C ILE A 458 21.54 -8.71 -6.72
N GLN A 459 22.56 -8.02 -6.22
CA GLN A 459 23.70 -7.60 -7.04
C GLN A 459 24.36 -8.83 -7.68
N HIS A 460 24.58 -9.89 -6.92
CA HIS A 460 25.18 -11.12 -7.44
C HIS A 460 24.30 -11.78 -8.50
N LEU A 461 22.99 -11.91 -8.25
CA LEU A 461 22.05 -12.44 -9.24
C LEU A 461 22.10 -11.63 -10.54
N VAL A 462 22.02 -10.30 -10.47
CA VAL A 462 22.02 -9.46 -11.67
C VAL A 462 23.36 -9.51 -12.39
N MET A 463 24.48 -9.32 -11.69
CA MET A 463 25.79 -9.17 -12.33
C MET A 463 26.39 -10.50 -12.80
N VAL A 464 26.32 -11.54 -11.97
CA VAL A 464 27.04 -12.80 -12.20
C VAL A 464 26.16 -13.81 -12.91
N ILE A 465 24.89 -13.93 -12.53
CA ILE A 465 23.99 -14.92 -13.14
C ILE A 465 23.40 -14.39 -14.45
N TRP A 466 22.89 -13.16 -14.44
CA TRP A 466 22.19 -12.57 -15.59
C TRP A 466 23.04 -11.60 -16.44
N GLY A 467 24.33 -11.45 -16.13
CA GLY A 467 25.24 -10.62 -16.93
C GLY A 467 24.90 -9.12 -16.98
N SER A 468 24.06 -8.63 -16.08
CA SER A 468 23.51 -7.26 -16.06
C SER A 468 22.59 -6.89 -17.24
N GLN A 469 21.98 -7.88 -17.90
CA GLN A 469 21.11 -7.67 -19.06
C GLN A 469 19.72 -8.29 -18.84
N SER A 470 18.71 -7.78 -19.54
CA SER A 470 17.40 -8.46 -19.61
C SER A 470 17.50 -9.73 -20.44
N ALA A 471 16.73 -10.77 -20.08
CA ALA A 471 16.77 -12.05 -20.77
C ALA A 471 16.25 -12.00 -22.21
N LEU A 472 15.38 -11.04 -22.55
CA LEU A 472 14.71 -10.95 -23.85
C LEU A 472 15.31 -9.88 -24.78
N SER A 473 15.39 -8.63 -24.33
CA SER A 473 15.90 -7.52 -25.16
C SER A 473 17.40 -7.26 -24.98
N ALA A 474 18.10 -8.00 -24.12
CA ALA A 474 19.49 -7.75 -23.73
C ALA A 474 19.72 -6.28 -23.32
N SER A 475 18.74 -5.68 -22.62
CA SER A 475 18.82 -4.29 -22.19
C SER A 475 19.74 -4.15 -20.98
N ASP A 476 20.74 -3.29 -21.08
CA ASP A 476 21.72 -3.03 -20.01
C ASP A 476 21.26 -2.00 -18.95
N ASP A 477 20.05 -1.47 -19.10
CA ASP A 477 19.53 -0.44 -18.18
C ASP A 477 19.05 -1.05 -16.86
N ILE A 478 19.96 -1.13 -15.89
CA ILE A 478 19.73 -1.69 -14.55
C ILE A 478 18.47 -1.12 -13.87
N TYR A 479 18.09 0.14 -14.14
CA TYR A 479 16.92 0.78 -13.52
C TYR A 479 15.59 0.28 -14.10
N ASN A 480 15.64 -0.24 -15.33
CA ASN A 480 14.52 -0.84 -16.03
C ASN A 480 14.41 -2.35 -15.81
N LEU A 481 15.42 -2.98 -15.18
CA LEU A 481 15.40 -4.41 -14.89
C LEU A 481 14.52 -4.73 -13.67
N VAL A 482 13.79 -5.83 -13.78
CA VAL A 482 12.84 -6.33 -12.79
C VAL A 482 12.93 -7.86 -12.72
N PHE A 483 12.95 -8.41 -11.51
CA PHE A 483 12.84 -9.86 -11.31
C PHE A 483 11.38 -10.27 -11.23
N VAL A 484 11.02 -11.30 -11.99
CA VAL A 484 9.67 -11.88 -12.04
C VAL A 484 9.78 -13.39 -11.81
N ARG A 485 8.69 -14.03 -11.35
CA ARG A 485 8.58 -15.50 -11.29
C ARG A 485 8.71 -16.08 -12.70
N TRP A 486 9.55 -17.08 -12.88
CA TRP A 486 9.60 -17.82 -14.14
C TRP A 486 8.35 -18.69 -14.31
N GLU A 487 8.06 -19.56 -13.34
CA GLU A 487 6.79 -20.28 -13.22
C GLU A 487 5.86 -19.56 -12.25
N ARG A 488 4.66 -19.19 -12.70
CA ARG A 488 3.68 -18.42 -11.90
C ARG A 488 3.18 -19.16 -10.66
N ASP A 489 2.98 -20.47 -10.80
CA ASP A 489 2.37 -21.32 -9.77
C ASP A 489 3.32 -21.59 -8.59
N LYS A 490 4.62 -21.43 -8.80
CA LYS A 490 5.64 -21.58 -7.75
C LYS A 490 5.98 -20.22 -7.15
N ASP A 491 6.32 -20.23 -5.88
CA ASP A 491 6.81 -19.03 -5.21
C ASP A 491 8.11 -18.53 -5.85
N TRP A 492 8.33 -17.23 -5.76
CA TRP A 492 9.57 -16.63 -6.23
C TRP A 492 10.76 -17.17 -5.43
N SER A 493 11.79 -17.61 -6.15
CA SER A 493 13.06 -18.02 -5.57
C SER A 493 14.20 -17.70 -6.54
N PRO A 494 15.47 -17.69 -6.08
CA PRO A 494 16.63 -17.53 -6.97
C PRO A 494 16.69 -18.56 -8.12
N TRP A 495 16.01 -19.70 -7.99
CA TRP A 495 15.92 -20.75 -9.02
C TRP A 495 14.61 -20.69 -9.84
N ASN A 496 13.65 -19.87 -9.42
CA ASN A 496 12.37 -19.63 -10.11
C ASN A 496 12.21 -18.14 -10.44
N CYS A 497 13.25 -17.53 -11.00
CA CYS A 497 13.25 -16.13 -11.37
C CYS A 497 13.74 -15.92 -12.81
N ILE A 498 13.28 -14.83 -13.40
CA ILE A 498 13.80 -14.30 -14.66
C ILE A 498 14.01 -12.80 -14.54
N LEU A 499 15.11 -12.29 -15.10
CA LEU A 499 15.41 -10.86 -15.14
C LEU A 499 14.90 -10.28 -16.46
N LEU A 500 13.91 -9.39 -16.38
CA LEU A 500 13.25 -8.80 -17.55
C LEU A 500 13.25 -7.27 -17.46
N SER A 501 13.03 -6.60 -18.58
CA SER A 501 12.66 -5.19 -18.56
C SER A 501 11.22 -5.00 -18.04
N LYS A 502 10.87 -3.79 -17.56
CA LYS A 502 9.48 -3.48 -17.16
C LYS A 502 8.47 -3.78 -18.27
N GLU A 503 8.84 -3.59 -19.53
CA GLU A 503 7.98 -3.83 -20.70
C GLU A 503 7.77 -5.32 -20.94
N GLU A 504 8.86 -6.10 -20.95
CA GLU A 504 8.84 -7.56 -21.08
C GLU A 504 8.06 -8.23 -19.96
N THR A 505 8.12 -7.68 -18.75
CA THR A 505 7.38 -8.19 -17.60
C THR A 505 5.88 -8.23 -17.89
N SER A 506 5.32 -7.17 -18.50
CA SER A 506 3.89 -7.14 -18.85
C SER A 506 3.51 -8.21 -19.88
N ALA A 507 4.39 -8.44 -20.86
CA ALA A 507 4.21 -9.50 -21.85
C ALA A 507 4.29 -10.88 -21.18
N HIS A 508 5.30 -11.09 -20.33
CA HIS A 508 5.48 -12.35 -19.60
C HIS A 508 4.30 -12.66 -18.66
N LEU A 509 3.75 -11.64 -17.99
CA LEU A 509 2.55 -11.72 -17.14
C LEU A 509 1.24 -11.90 -17.92
N SER A 510 1.26 -11.80 -19.26
CA SER A 510 0.11 -12.12 -20.11
C SER A 510 0.09 -13.57 -20.64
N LEU A 511 1.19 -14.32 -20.50
CA LEU A 511 1.33 -15.69 -21.01
C LEU A 511 0.76 -16.76 -20.06
N ASP A 512 -0.27 -17.50 -20.47
CA ASP A 512 -0.85 -18.56 -19.64
C ASP A 512 0.10 -19.75 -19.40
N ASP A 513 0.86 -20.16 -20.42
CA ASP A 513 1.86 -21.24 -20.35
C ASP A 513 3.22 -20.75 -20.84
N VAL A 514 4.18 -20.66 -19.93
CA VAL A 514 5.56 -20.21 -20.24
C VAL A 514 6.24 -21.22 -21.16
N ASN A 515 6.06 -22.52 -20.94
CA ASN A 515 6.69 -23.58 -21.73
C ASN A 515 6.23 -23.64 -23.20
N LYS A 516 5.07 -23.07 -23.54
CA LYS A 516 4.57 -23.03 -24.93
C LYS A 516 5.25 -21.94 -25.78
N VAL A 517 5.68 -20.85 -25.13
CA VAL A 517 6.34 -19.71 -25.81
C VAL A 517 7.86 -19.87 -25.78
N TRP A 518 8.40 -20.62 -24.82
CA TRP A 518 9.82 -20.88 -24.64
C TRP A 518 10.19 -22.36 -24.87
N PRO A 519 9.98 -22.92 -26.08
CA PRO A 519 10.12 -24.36 -26.33
C PRO A 519 11.58 -24.89 -26.26
N ASN A 520 12.59 -24.01 -26.27
CA ASN A 520 14.01 -24.36 -26.29
C ASN A 520 14.77 -24.01 -25.00
N SER A 521 14.09 -23.80 -23.86
CA SER A 521 14.79 -23.74 -22.57
C SER A 521 15.27 -25.14 -22.19
N HIS A 522 16.51 -25.50 -22.55
CA HIS A 522 17.11 -26.77 -22.12
C HIS A 522 17.36 -26.73 -20.61
N TYR A 523 16.61 -27.53 -19.87
CA TYR A 523 16.90 -27.85 -18.47
C TYR A 523 18.15 -28.74 -18.44
N ILE A 524 19.29 -28.21 -17.98
CA ILE A 524 20.40 -29.09 -17.59
C ILE A 524 20.11 -29.57 -16.16
N ILE A 525 19.61 -30.80 -16.06
CA ILE A 525 19.64 -31.57 -14.82
C ILE A 525 21.07 -32.10 -14.72
N SER A 526 21.91 -31.53 -13.83
CA SER A 526 23.17 -32.18 -13.49
C SER A 526 22.88 -33.34 -12.53
N GLU A 527 23.04 -34.57 -13.00
CA GLU A 527 23.06 -35.75 -12.11
C GLU A 527 24.42 -35.89 -11.38
N ASP A 528 24.29 -36.26 -10.10
CA ASP A 528 25.24 -36.89 -9.18
C ASP A 528 26.42 -36.04 -8.63
N THR A 529 26.68 -35.96 -7.32
CA THR A 529 26.43 -36.89 -6.20
C THR A 529 26.00 -36.13 -4.93
N GLY A 530 24.87 -36.49 -4.30
CA GLY A 530 24.53 -35.98 -2.95
C GLY A 530 23.16 -35.33 -2.75
N GLY A 531 22.16 -35.63 -3.58
CA GLY A 531 20.75 -35.44 -3.19
C GLY A 531 20.17 -34.01 -3.27
N ILE A 532 20.80 -33.07 -3.97
CA ILE A 532 20.25 -31.73 -4.22
C ILE A 532 20.05 -31.52 -5.72
N ARG A 533 18.80 -31.29 -6.14
CA ARG A 533 18.44 -30.90 -7.51
C ARG A 533 18.60 -29.39 -7.66
N LEU A 534 19.62 -28.94 -8.39
CA LEU A 534 19.76 -27.54 -8.82
C LEU A 534 19.13 -27.37 -10.21
N LEU A 535 18.21 -26.40 -10.33
CA LEU A 535 17.61 -25.98 -11.59
C LEU A 535 18.34 -24.70 -12.06
N PHE A 536 19.03 -24.79 -13.19
CA PHE A 536 19.50 -23.63 -13.93
C PHE A 536 18.76 -23.56 -15.27
N VAL A 537 18.19 -22.40 -15.57
CA VAL A 537 17.62 -22.10 -16.89
C VAL A 537 18.75 -21.53 -17.74
N PHE A 538 19.22 -22.29 -18.74
CA PHE A 538 20.16 -21.81 -19.75
C PHE A 538 19.40 -21.20 -20.93
N PHE A 539 19.80 -20.00 -21.35
CA PHE A 539 19.43 -19.41 -22.64
C PHE A 539 20.64 -19.56 -23.58
N PRO A 540 20.54 -20.33 -24.69
CA PRO A 540 21.69 -20.61 -25.55
C PRO A 540 22.22 -19.40 -26.33
N ASP A 541 21.49 -18.26 -26.35
CA ASP A 541 21.89 -17.07 -27.11
C ASP A 541 22.64 -16.01 -26.27
N VAL A 542 22.83 -16.25 -24.97
CA VAL A 542 23.59 -15.35 -24.09
C VAL A 542 24.72 -16.15 -23.45
N VAL A 543 25.95 -15.91 -23.91
CA VAL A 543 27.24 -15.91 -23.18
C VAL A 543 28.37 -16.40 -24.09
N ASN A 544 29.21 -15.45 -24.48
CA ASN A 544 30.61 -15.71 -24.83
C ASN A 544 31.37 -16.11 -23.57
N SER A 545 31.88 -17.34 -23.59
CA SER A 545 33.08 -17.87 -22.93
C SER A 545 33.44 -17.46 -21.49
N SER A 546 33.67 -18.52 -20.70
CA SER A 546 34.45 -18.63 -19.45
C SER A 546 33.83 -18.01 -18.20
N TYR A 547 33.48 -18.83 -17.19
CA TYR A 547 34.39 -19.20 -16.09
C TYR A 547 33.74 -20.13 -15.04
N THR A 548 34.58 -21.05 -14.57
CA THR A 548 34.68 -21.73 -13.26
C THR A 548 33.44 -21.91 -12.37
N VAL A 549 33.08 -23.18 -12.21
CA VAL A 549 32.23 -23.72 -11.14
C VAL A 549 32.93 -23.56 -9.79
N CYS A 550 32.25 -22.96 -8.81
CA CYS A 550 32.64 -23.00 -7.41
C CYS A 550 31.43 -23.48 -6.57
N PRO A 551 31.59 -24.43 -5.63
CA PRO A 551 30.50 -25.20 -5.09
C PRO A 551 29.88 -24.49 -3.89
N ILE A 552 28.62 -24.07 -3.98
CA ILE A 552 27.82 -23.75 -2.78
C ILE A 552 26.40 -24.27 -3.01
N LEU A 553 26.12 -25.41 -2.37
CA LEU A 553 24.86 -25.81 -1.72
C LEU A 553 24.97 -27.29 -1.35
N THR A 554 25.47 -27.57 -0.14
CA THR A 554 25.16 -28.82 0.56
C THR A 554 24.89 -28.50 2.02
N ASN A 555 23.66 -28.87 2.43
CA ASN A 555 22.99 -28.79 3.74
C ASN A 555 22.45 -27.44 4.20
#